data_AF-A0A8J8BR04-F1
#
_entry.id   AF-A0A8J8BR04-F1
#
_cell.length_a   1.000
_cell.length_b   1.000
_cell.length_c   1.000
_cell.angle_alpha   90.00
_cell.angle_beta   90.00
_cell.angle_gamma   90.00
#
_symmetry.space_group_name_H-M   'P 1'
#
loop_
_entity.id
_entity.type
_entity.pdbx_description
1 polymer ?
#
loop_
_entity_poly.entity_id
_entity_poly.type
_entity_poly.pdbx_seq_one_letter_code
_entity_poly.pdbx_strand_id
1 'polypeptide(L)'
;MQRNVLSFIEAYDPGIFPHDAEERYGIESEKVTNLASNENPYPPPESVLDAIRSSLKYINRYPDPSYRGLKESLSKYTSFPVENIAVGNGSTEVLDMLCKVFLDPFDRISIMSPSYTMYALLGMVREAT
;
A
#
# COMPACT_ATOMS: atom_id res chain seq x y z
N MET A 1 -15.74 22.54 2.70
CA MET A 1 -14.52 23.25 3.13
C MET A 1 -13.38 22.24 3.10
N GLN A 2 -12.29 22.50 2.38
CA GLN A 2 -11.11 21.62 2.31
C GLN A 2 -10.11 21.99 3.42
N ARG A 3 -9.27 21.05 3.87
CA ARG A 3 -8.24 21.32 4.89
C ARG A 3 -7.13 22.17 4.29
N ASN A 4 -6.65 23.17 5.04
CA ASN A 4 -5.60 24.09 4.58
C ASN A 4 -4.29 23.36 4.24
N VAL A 5 -3.98 22.26 4.93
CA VAL A 5 -2.75 21.51 4.70
C VAL A 5 -2.61 20.97 3.27
N LEU A 6 -3.73 20.78 2.56
CA LEU A 6 -3.72 20.31 1.18
C LEU A 6 -3.02 21.27 0.21
N SER A 7 -2.95 22.58 0.50
CA SER A 7 -2.21 23.52 -0.34
C SER A 7 -0.69 23.43 -0.18
N PHE A 8 -0.20 22.68 0.80
CA PHE A 8 1.24 22.48 1.09
C PHE A 8 1.72 21.07 0.75
N ILE A 9 0.82 20.20 0.28
CA ILE A 9 1.14 18.83 -0.11
C ILE A 9 1.29 18.79 -1.63
N GLU A 10 2.47 18.41 -2.10
CA GLU A 10 2.67 18.07 -3.50
C GLU A 10 1.97 16.74 -3.83
N ALA A 11 1.51 16.63 -5.08
CA ALA A 11 0.93 15.37 -5.55
C ALA A 11 1.99 14.26 -5.48
N TYR A 12 1.56 13.06 -5.10
CA TYR A 12 2.45 11.89 -5.10
C TYR A 12 2.92 11.62 -6.53
N ASP A 13 4.24 11.57 -6.71
CA ASP A 13 4.87 11.17 -7.97
C ASP A 13 5.12 9.65 -7.95
N PRO A 14 4.36 8.86 -8.74
CA PRO A 14 4.56 7.42 -8.83
C PRO A 14 5.74 7.01 -9.70
N GLY A 15 6.41 7.95 -10.36
CA GLY A 15 7.43 7.68 -11.37
C GLY A 15 6.84 7.35 -12.74
N ILE A 16 7.71 6.87 -13.64
CA ILE A 16 7.37 6.54 -15.03
C ILE A 16 6.95 5.07 -15.12
N PHE A 17 5.84 4.79 -15.78
CA PHE A 17 5.38 3.45 -16.09
C PHE A 17 5.80 3.01 -17.50
N PRO A 18 5.81 1.70 -17.79
CA PRO A 18 6.11 1.19 -19.13
C PRO A 18 5.30 1.83 -20.26
N HIS A 19 4.02 2.15 -20.03
CA HIS A 19 3.15 2.78 -21.04
C HIS A 19 3.50 4.25 -21.34
N ASP A 20 4.21 4.93 -20.43
CA ASP A 20 4.69 6.29 -20.67
C ASP A 20 5.90 6.30 -21.63
N ALA A 21 6.57 5.15 -21.83
CA ALA A 21 7.76 5.06 -22.67
C ALA A 21 7.46 5.26 -24.15
N GLU A 22 6.25 4.89 -24.59
CA GLU A 22 5.84 5.06 -25.99
C GLU A 22 5.70 6.54 -26.34
N GLU A 23 5.00 7.30 -25.50
CA GLU A 23 4.82 8.75 -25.69
C GLU A 23 6.14 9.51 -25.59
N ARG A 24 6.99 9.15 -24.62
CA ARG A 24 8.23 9.91 -24.33
C ARG A 24 9.40 9.56 -25.23
N TYR A 25 9.50 8.30 -25.65
CA TYR A 25 10.71 7.77 -26.27
C TYR A 25 10.44 6.95 -27.55
N GLY A 26 9.17 6.75 -27.94
CA GLY A 26 8.82 5.93 -29.09
C GLY A 26 9.11 4.44 -28.90
N ILE A 27 9.17 3.98 -27.64
CA ILE A 27 9.44 2.58 -27.29
C ILE A 27 8.12 1.93 -26.90
N GLU A 28 7.73 0.87 -27.62
CA GLU A 28 6.56 0.05 -27.27
C GLU A 28 6.67 -0.49 -25.83
N SER A 29 5.56 -0.41 -25.08
CA SER A 29 5.48 -0.80 -23.67
C SER A 29 6.00 -2.21 -23.38
N GLU A 30 5.73 -3.16 -24.28
CA GLU A 30 6.12 -4.57 -24.17
C GLU A 30 7.63 -4.78 -24.29
N LYS A 31 8.36 -3.82 -24.86
CA LYS A 31 9.83 -3.85 -24.98
C LYS A 31 10.50 -3.25 -23.75
N VAL A 32 9.75 -2.64 -22.84
CA VAL A 32 10.29 -2.03 -21.61
C VAL A 32 10.48 -3.11 -20.55
N THR A 33 11.72 -3.23 -20.04
CA THR A 33 11.98 -4.00 -18.82
C THR A 33 11.76 -3.12 -17.61
N ASN A 34 10.66 -3.33 -16.88
CA ASN A 34 10.32 -2.51 -15.71
C ASN A 34 11.17 -2.90 -14.49
N LEU A 35 11.93 -1.95 -13.94
CA LEU A 35 12.75 -2.10 -12.74
C LEU A 35 12.52 -0.96 -11.72
N ALA A 36 11.42 -0.19 -11.87
CA ALA A 36 11.21 1.06 -11.15
C ALA A 36 10.55 0.90 -9.76
N SER A 37 9.79 -0.19 -9.54
CA SER A 37 8.82 -0.27 -8.42
C SER A 37 9.06 -1.42 -7.44
N ASN A 38 10.26 -2.01 -7.42
CA ASN A 38 10.60 -3.17 -6.57
C ASN A 38 9.65 -4.38 -6.73
N GLU A 39 9.05 -4.54 -7.90
CA GLU A 39 8.15 -5.64 -8.21
C GLU A 39 8.92 -6.96 -8.28
N ASN A 40 8.24 -8.07 -7.93
CA ASN A 40 8.83 -9.39 -8.10
C ASN A 40 8.87 -9.73 -9.61
N PRO A 41 10.04 -10.09 -10.18
CA PRO A 41 10.14 -10.41 -11.61
C PRO A 41 9.49 -11.76 -11.97
N TYR A 42 9.15 -12.59 -10.99
CA TYR A 42 8.56 -13.89 -11.21
C TYR A 42 7.02 -13.84 -11.15
N PRO A 43 6.33 -14.70 -11.93
CA PRO A 43 4.90 -14.88 -11.78
C PRO A 43 4.49 -15.29 -10.36
N PRO A 44 3.25 -15.00 -9.93
CA PRO A 44 2.72 -15.54 -8.68
C PRO A 44 2.79 -17.08 -8.66
N PRO A 45 2.97 -17.70 -7.48
CA PRO A 45 2.91 -19.16 -7.36
C PRO A 45 1.56 -19.73 -7.84
N GLU A 46 1.55 -20.93 -8.44
CA GLU A 46 0.32 -21.52 -8.99
C GLU A 46 -0.78 -21.70 -7.91
N SER A 47 -0.39 -22.00 -6.66
CA SER A 47 -1.31 -22.08 -5.52
C SER A 47 -2.07 -20.77 -5.26
N VAL A 48 -1.44 -19.62 -5.52
CA VAL A 48 -2.08 -18.29 -5.41
C VAL A 48 -3.03 -18.08 -6.57
N LEU A 49 -2.63 -18.44 -7.79
CA LEU A 49 -3.48 -18.32 -8.99
C LEU A 49 -4.75 -19.18 -8.85
N ASP A 50 -4.62 -20.40 -8.35
CA ASP A 50 -5.75 -21.30 -8.10
C ASP A 50 -6.68 -20.78 -7.01
N ALA A 51 -6.12 -20.24 -5.91
CA ALA A 51 -6.91 -19.61 -4.87
C ALA A 51 -7.73 -18.44 -5.42
N ILE A 52 -7.12 -17.56 -6.23
CA ILE A 52 -7.80 -16.44 -6.89
C ILE A 52 -8.93 -16.96 -7.79
N ARG A 53 -8.62 -17.88 -8.73
CA ARG A 53 -9.62 -18.46 -9.65
C ARG A 53 -10.81 -19.06 -8.90
N SER A 54 -10.54 -19.81 -7.83
CA SER A 54 -11.59 -20.44 -7.02
C SER A 54 -12.48 -19.43 -6.27
N SER A 55 -11.95 -18.24 -5.96
CA SER A 55 -12.66 -17.19 -5.23
C SER A 55 -13.58 -16.34 -6.12
N LEU A 56 -13.33 -16.31 -7.44
CA LEU A 56 -14.06 -15.45 -8.39
C LEU A 56 -15.58 -15.67 -8.40
N LYS A 57 -16.06 -16.88 -8.10
CA LYS A 57 -17.49 -17.19 -8.01
C LYS A 57 -18.21 -16.54 -6.81
N TYR A 58 -17.48 -15.91 -5.89
CA TYR A 58 -18.02 -15.31 -4.67
C TYR A 58 -17.86 -13.79 -4.60
N ILE A 59 -17.38 -13.12 -5.65
CA ILE A 59 -17.10 -11.67 -5.64
C ILE A 59 -18.34 -10.79 -5.39
N ASN A 60 -19.54 -11.35 -5.52
CA ASN A 60 -20.79 -10.68 -5.20
C ASN A 60 -21.16 -10.74 -3.70
N ARG A 61 -20.28 -11.26 -2.84
CA ARG A 61 -20.47 -11.38 -1.39
C ARG A 61 -19.39 -10.62 -0.65
N TYR A 62 -19.76 -10.04 0.49
CA TYR A 62 -18.77 -9.46 1.39
C TYR A 62 -17.85 -10.56 1.95
N PRO A 63 -16.53 -10.30 2.06
CA PRO A 63 -15.60 -11.21 2.72
C PRO A 63 -15.84 -11.25 4.23
N ASP A 64 -15.19 -12.18 4.92
CA ASP A 64 -15.14 -12.17 6.39
C ASP A 64 -14.48 -10.87 6.87
N PRO A 65 -15.22 -9.98 7.55
CA PRO A 65 -14.68 -8.69 8.00
C PRO A 65 -13.63 -8.83 9.10
N SER A 66 -13.55 -10.00 9.75
CA SER A 66 -12.56 -10.27 10.80
C SER A 66 -11.22 -10.79 10.27
N TYR A 67 -11.13 -11.11 8.97
CA TYR A 67 -9.94 -11.69 8.34
C TYR A 67 -9.41 -12.93 9.05
N ARG A 68 -10.29 -13.74 9.67
CA ARG A 68 -9.91 -14.78 10.64
C ARG A 68 -8.89 -15.75 10.07
N GLY A 69 -9.18 -16.34 8.90
CA GLY A 69 -8.30 -17.32 8.26
C GLY A 69 -6.93 -16.75 7.87
N LEU A 70 -6.89 -15.48 7.45
CA LEU A 70 -5.63 -14.80 7.13
C LEU A 70 -4.81 -14.55 8.40
N LYS A 71 -5.44 -14.03 9.46
CA LYS A 71 -4.75 -13.75 10.73
C LYS A 71 -4.21 -15.03 11.39
N GLU A 72 -4.96 -16.12 11.38
CA GLU A 72 -4.50 -17.42 11.87
C GLU A 72 -3.29 -17.94 11.09
N SER A 73 -3.30 -17.78 9.76
CA SER A 73 -2.18 -18.19 8.90
C SER A 73 -0.94 -17.32 9.15
N LEU A 74 -1.12 -16.00 9.26
CA LEU A 74 -0.04 -15.07 9.60
C LEU A 74 0.53 -15.32 10.98
N SER A 75 -0.31 -15.61 11.98
CA SER A 75 0.13 -15.95 13.34
C SER A 75 1.07 -17.16 13.37
N LYS A 76 0.74 -18.21 12.61
CA LYS A 76 1.63 -19.38 12.45
C LYS A 76 2.93 -19.03 11.75
N TYR A 77 2.88 -18.18 10.73
CA TYR A 77 4.05 -17.77 9.96
C TYR A 77 5.01 -16.88 10.78
N THR A 78 4.47 -15.90 11.51
CA THR A 78 5.27 -14.90 12.24
C THR A 78 5.56 -15.29 13.69
N SER A 79 4.89 -16.33 14.21
CA SER A 79 4.90 -16.74 15.63
C SER A 79 4.34 -15.69 16.59
N PHE A 80 3.62 -14.66 16.10
CA PHE A 80 2.91 -13.70 16.94
C PHE A 80 1.47 -14.15 17.23
N PRO A 81 0.91 -13.82 18.41
CA PRO A 81 -0.51 -14.04 18.70
C PRO A 81 -1.43 -13.32 17.70
N VAL A 82 -2.59 -13.89 17.40
CA VAL A 82 -3.57 -13.35 16.44
C VAL A 82 -4.04 -11.94 16.81
N GLU A 83 -4.17 -11.66 18.10
CA GLU A 83 -4.52 -10.36 18.68
C GLU A 83 -3.50 -9.26 18.35
N ASN A 84 -2.25 -9.62 18.04
CA ASN A 84 -1.19 -8.68 17.66
C ASN A 84 -1.10 -8.45 16.14
N ILE A 85 -2.04 -9.00 15.36
CA ILE A 85 -2.02 -8.90 13.89
C ILE A 85 -3.15 -8.00 13.41
N ALA A 86 -2.76 -6.90 12.76
CA ALA A 86 -3.63 -6.05 11.96
C ALA A 86 -3.47 -6.38 10.47
N VAL A 87 -4.56 -6.25 9.71
CA VAL A 87 -4.58 -6.45 8.26
C VAL A 87 -5.07 -5.17 7.62
N GLY A 88 -4.40 -4.73 6.56
CA GLY A 88 -4.84 -3.64 5.69
C GLY A 88 -4.72 -4.05 4.22
N ASN A 89 -5.40 -3.32 3.35
CA ASN A 89 -5.31 -3.41 1.91
C ASN A 89 -4.00 -2.75 1.41
N GLY A 90 -2.89 -3.39 1.76
CA GLY A 90 -1.55 -2.84 1.66
C GLY A 90 -1.08 -2.22 2.97
N SER A 91 0.24 -2.21 3.19
CA SER A 91 0.84 -1.67 4.41
C SER A 91 0.60 -0.17 4.60
N THR A 92 0.40 0.57 3.51
CA THR A 92 0.08 2.01 3.54
C THR A 92 -1.24 2.31 4.26
N GLU A 93 -2.26 1.45 4.13
CA GLU A 93 -3.51 1.63 4.89
C GLU A 93 -3.28 1.41 6.39
N VAL A 94 -2.41 0.46 6.76
CA VAL A 94 -2.04 0.23 8.16
C VAL A 94 -1.32 1.46 8.73
N LEU A 95 -0.42 2.07 7.97
CA LEU A 95 0.25 3.33 8.35
C LEU A 95 -0.76 4.47 8.52
N ASP A 96 -1.72 4.61 7.60
CA ASP A 96 -2.78 5.63 7.71
C ASP A 96 -3.65 5.41 8.94
N MET A 97 -4.02 4.17 9.25
CA MET A 97 -4.74 3.84 10.49
C MET A 97 -3.93 4.23 11.75
N LEU A 98 -2.62 3.96 11.76
CA LEU A 98 -1.76 4.40 12.87
C LEU A 98 -1.76 5.93 13.01
N CYS A 99 -1.57 6.66 11.92
CA CYS A 99 -1.64 8.13 11.93
C CYS A 99 -3.00 8.65 12.43
N LYS A 100 -4.11 8.02 12.04
CA LYS A 100 -5.46 8.41 12.49
C LYS A 100 -5.70 8.15 13.97
N VAL A 101 -5.11 7.09 14.53
CA VAL A 101 -5.27 6.70 15.94
C VAL A 101 -4.36 7.52 16.86
N PHE A 102 -3.14 7.83 16.41
CA PHE A 102 -2.10 8.38 17.29
C PHE A 102 -1.75 9.85 17.05
N LEU A 103 -2.11 10.44 15.91
CA LEU A 103 -1.74 11.84 15.60
C LEU A 103 -2.93 12.78 15.73
N ASP A 104 -2.74 13.75 16.61
CA ASP A 104 -3.50 14.98 16.68
C ASP A 104 -2.82 16.11 15.89
N PRO A 105 -3.55 17.18 15.52
CA PRO A 105 -2.95 18.34 14.87
C PRO A 105 -1.79 18.90 15.69
N PHE A 106 -0.70 19.24 15.01
CA PHE A 106 0.56 19.77 15.57
C PHE A 106 1.40 18.80 16.39
N ASP A 107 1.04 17.51 16.43
CA ASP A 107 1.96 16.47 16.88
C ASP A 107 3.21 16.40 16.00
N ARG A 108 4.31 15.93 16.58
CA ARG A 108 5.59 15.81 15.88
C ARG A 108 5.87 14.40 15.44
N ILE A 109 6.28 14.22 14.19
CA ILE A 109 6.77 12.94 13.66
C ILE A 109 8.23 13.08 13.22
N SER A 110 9.02 12.03 13.44
CA SER A 110 10.41 11.98 12.98
C SER A 110 10.54 10.94 11.89
N ILE A 111 11.00 11.37 10.72
CA ILE A 111 11.20 10.51 9.54
C ILE A 111 12.64 10.70 9.07
N MET A 112 13.31 9.59 8.78
CA MET A 112 14.64 9.64 8.17
C MET A 112 14.53 10.13 6.72
N SER A 113 15.43 11.01 6.27
CA SER A 113 15.45 11.50 4.90
C SER A 113 16.79 11.16 4.24
N PRO A 114 16.80 10.46 3.08
CA PRO A 114 15.65 10.00 2.30
C PRO A 114 14.96 8.74 2.86
N SER A 115 13.65 8.62 2.68
CA SER A 115 12.86 7.41 3.00
C SER A 115 11.55 7.39 2.18
N TYR A 116 10.60 6.54 2.55
CA TYR A 116 9.32 6.40 1.86
C TYR A 116 8.44 7.64 2.08
N THR A 117 8.13 8.36 0.99
CA THR A 117 7.41 9.65 0.99
C THR A 117 6.05 9.59 1.71
N MET A 118 5.37 8.44 1.69
CA MET A 118 4.07 8.29 2.33
C MET A 118 4.10 8.53 3.85
N TYR A 119 5.23 8.29 4.53
CA TYR A 119 5.34 8.59 5.96
C TYR A 119 5.08 10.08 6.24
N ALA A 120 5.67 10.96 5.43
CA ALA A 120 5.48 12.40 5.56
C ALA A 120 4.07 12.81 5.13
N LEU A 121 3.60 12.31 3.99
CA LEU A 121 2.27 12.65 3.45
C LEU A 121 1.14 12.28 4.41
N LEU A 122 1.17 11.09 5.01
CA LEU A 122 0.15 10.65 5.96
C LEU A 122 0.15 11.52 7.24
N GLY A 123 1.33 11.93 7.71
CA GLY A 123 1.47 12.88 8.81
C GLY A 123 0.94 14.28 8.48
N MET A 124 1.34 14.83 7.33
CA MET A 124 0.91 16.16 6.87
C MET A 124 -0.60 16.22 6.70
N VAL A 125 -1.23 15.19 6.13
CA VAL A 125 -2.70 15.12 6.02
C VAL A 125 -3.36 15.17 7.40
N ARG A 126 -2.67 14.80 8.49
CA ARG A 126 -3.15 14.91 9.87
C ARG A 126 -2.81 16.24 10.55
N GLU A 127 -2.16 17.17 9.86
CA GLU A 127 -1.60 18.43 10.40
C GLU A 127 -0.46 18.20 11.42
N ALA A 128 0.19 17.04 11.35
CA ALA A 128 1.42 16.77 12.10
C ALA A 128 2.63 17.45 11.41
N THR A 129 3.66 17.77 12.22
CA THR A 129 4.89 18.46 11.78
C THR A 129 6.13 17.61 11.90
#